data_AF-A0A378U5K2-F1
#
_entry.id   AF-A0A378U5K2-F1
#
_cell.length_a   1.000
_cell.length_b   1.000
_cell.length_c   1.000
_cell.angle_alpha   90.00
_cell.angle_beta   90.00
_cell.angle_gamma   90.00
#
_symmetry.space_group_name_H-M   'P 1'
#
loop_
_entity.id
_entity.type
_entity.pdbx_description
1 polymer ?
#
loop_
_entity_poly.entity_id
_entity_poly.type
_entity_poly.pdbx_seq_one_letter_code
_entity_poly.pdbx_strand_id
1 'polypeptide(L)'
;MPALSSEIDTDSDTFVSNYEVQSAAVAALNEQLQAVAAGGGERYVKRHHDRGRLLARERIELLLDRDAPFLELSSLAAWGTQFNVGAAIVTGVGWSVAPNA
;
A
#
# COMPACT_ATOMS: atom_id res chain seq x y z
N MET A 1 -21.07 24.22 -6.61
CA MET A 1 -21.34 23.33 -5.45
C MET A 1 -21.31 24.20 -4.20
N PRO A 2 -22.30 24.13 -3.30
CA PRO A 2 -22.22 24.85 -2.03
C PRO A 2 -21.09 24.26 -1.18
N ALA A 3 -20.30 25.12 -0.56
CA ALA A 3 -19.27 24.69 0.39
C ALA A 3 -19.95 24.16 1.66
N LEU A 4 -19.44 23.06 2.21
CA LEU A 4 -19.85 22.55 3.52
C LEU A 4 -19.01 23.23 4.60
N SER A 5 -19.65 23.74 5.64
CA SER A 5 -18.99 24.21 6.86
C SER A 5 -18.80 23.05 7.83
N SER A 6 -17.56 22.80 8.26
CA SER A 6 -17.29 21.87 9.35
C SER A 6 -17.71 22.49 10.68
N GLU A 7 -18.43 21.73 11.49
CA GLU A 7 -18.75 22.10 12.89
C GLU A 7 -17.79 21.44 13.90
N ILE A 8 -16.79 20.71 13.41
CA ILE A 8 -15.80 20.03 14.25
C ILE A 8 -14.81 21.05 14.81
N ASP A 9 -14.69 21.08 16.14
CA ASP A 9 -13.62 21.77 16.85
C ASP A 9 -12.42 20.84 17.04
N THR A 10 -11.31 21.17 16.38
CA THR A 10 -10.07 20.38 16.38
C THR A 10 -9.28 20.49 17.68
N ASP A 11 -9.57 21.47 18.52
CA ASP A 11 -8.90 21.64 19.82
C ASP A 11 -9.70 20.97 20.96
N SER A 12 -10.89 20.46 20.67
CA SER A 12 -11.72 19.77 21.66
C SER A 12 -11.09 18.45 22.11
N ASP A 13 -11.24 18.12 23.40
CA ASP A 13 -10.74 16.86 23.97
C ASP A 13 -11.27 15.62 23.23
N THR A 14 -12.50 15.69 22.73
CA THR A 14 -13.12 14.62 21.94
C THR A 14 -12.41 14.42 20.61
N PHE A 15 -12.09 15.51 19.88
CA PHE A 15 -11.35 15.42 18.64
C PHE A 15 -9.95 14.85 18.86
N VAL A 16 -9.24 15.35 19.88
CA VAL A 16 -7.89 14.90 20.22
C VAL A 16 -7.89 13.40 20.54
N SER A 17 -8.81 12.93 21.39
CA SER A 17 -8.91 11.50 21.74
C SER A 17 -9.27 10.63 20.52
N ASN A 18 -10.19 11.06 19.66
CA ASN A 18 -10.52 10.35 18.43
C ASN A 18 -9.32 10.28 17.47
N TYR A 19 -8.60 11.39 17.33
CA TYR A 19 -7.42 11.47 16.49
C TYR A 19 -6.31 10.54 16.99
N GLU A 20 -6.07 10.46 18.29
CA GLU A 20 -5.09 9.56 18.90
C GLU A 20 -5.42 8.09 18.59
N VAL A 21 -6.66 7.67 18.83
CA VAL A 21 -7.12 6.29 18.57
C VAL A 21 -7.01 5.95 17.08
N GLN A 22 -7.48 6.84 16.21
CA GLN A 22 -7.43 6.62 14.76
C GLN A 22 -5.98 6.58 14.24
N SER A 23 -5.12 7.46 14.75
CA SER A 23 -3.71 7.50 14.36
C SER A 23 -2.96 6.23 14.79
N ALA A 24 -3.28 5.68 15.95
CA ALA A 24 -2.74 4.40 16.39
C ALA A 24 -3.16 3.24 15.46
N ALA A 25 -4.43 3.21 15.03
CA ALA A 25 -4.92 2.22 14.07
C ALA A 25 -4.24 2.35 12.69
N VAL A 26 -4.04 3.58 12.21
CA VAL A 26 -3.30 3.85 10.96
C VAL A 26 -1.83 3.43 11.08
N ALA A 27 -1.20 3.67 12.23
CA ALA A 27 0.17 3.22 12.47
C ALA A 27 0.30 1.69 12.41
N ALA A 28 -0.62 0.96 13.04
CA ALA A 28 -0.67 -0.50 12.97
C ALA A 28 -0.91 -1.02 11.54
N LEU A 29 -1.79 -0.36 10.77
CA LEU A 29 -1.99 -0.65 9.35
C LEU A 29 -0.69 -0.45 8.56
N ASN A 30 -0.01 0.68 8.75
CA ASN A 30 1.22 1.00 8.05
C ASN A 30 2.34 0.00 8.35
N GLU A 31 2.45 -0.48 9.59
CA GLU A 31 3.41 -1.54 9.94
C GLU A 31 3.20 -2.80 9.10
N GLN A 32 1.94 -3.24 8.94
CA GLN A 32 1.63 -4.41 8.13
C GLN A 32 1.89 -4.15 6.63
N LEU A 33 1.59 -2.95 6.14
CA LEU A 33 1.91 -2.56 4.77
C LEU A 33 3.42 -2.55 4.50
N GLN A 34 4.25 -2.17 5.48
CA GLN A 34 5.71 -2.28 5.36
C GLN A 34 6.16 -3.73 5.26
N ALA A 35 5.57 -4.64 6.04
CA ALA A 35 5.86 -6.07 5.94
C ALA A 35 5.48 -6.63 4.55
N VAL A 36 4.35 -6.21 4.00
CA VAL A 36 3.91 -6.56 2.63
C VAL A 36 4.86 -6.00 1.57
N ALA A 37 5.31 -4.75 1.72
CA ALA A 37 6.25 -4.11 0.81
C ALA A 37 7.62 -4.81 0.81
N ALA A 38 8.09 -5.29 1.97
CA ALA A 38 9.30 -6.08 2.10
C ALA A 38 9.21 -7.45 1.40
N GLY A 39 8.00 -7.93 1.10
CA GLY A 39 7.74 -9.17 0.38
C GLY A 39 8.34 -10.38 1.10
N GLY A 40 9.20 -11.14 0.40
CA GLY A 40 9.91 -12.27 1.00
C GLY A 40 11.06 -11.90 1.93
N GLY A 41 11.38 -10.61 2.09
CA GLY A 41 12.54 -10.11 2.83
C GLY A 41 13.81 -10.01 1.96
N GLU A 42 14.80 -9.27 2.48
CA GLU A 42 16.02 -8.87 1.74
C GLU A 42 16.76 -10.03 1.07
N ARG A 43 16.87 -11.18 1.77
CA ARG A 43 17.53 -12.37 1.22
C ARG A 43 16.88 -12.85 -0.07
N TYR A 44 15.54 -12.84 -0.14
CA TYR A 44 14.81 -13.31 -1.30
C TYR A 44 14.79 -12.26 -2.40
N VAL A 45 14.72 -10.99 -2.05
CA VAL A 45 14.86 -9.84 -2.97
C VAL A 45 16.21 -9.91 -3.68
N LYS A 46 17.30 -9.94 -2.93
CA LYS A 46 18.66 -10.05 -3.47
C LYS A 46 18.80 -11.25 -4.39
N ARG A 47 18.32 -12.42 -3.97
CA ARG A 47 18.36 -13.64 -4.81
C ARG A 47 17.55 -13.49 -6.10
N HIS A 48 16.47 -12.72 -6.13
CA HIS A 48 15.68 -12.47 -7.34
C HIS A 48 16.47 -11.57 -8.30
N HIS A 49 17.05 -10.49 -7.77
CA HIS A 49 17.88 -9.55 -8.52
C HIS A 49 19.18 -10.17 -9.04
N ASP A 50 19.87 -10.99 -8.25
CA ASP A 50 21.11 -11.70 -8.64
C ASP A 50 20.87 -12.64 -9.84
N ARG A 51 19.62 -13.02 -10.11
CA ARG A 51 19.19 -13.81 -11.27
C ARG A 51 18.80 -12.94 -12.48
N GLY A 52 19.02 -11.63 -12.41
CA GLY A 52 18.59 -10.67 -13.43
C GLY A 52 17.08 -10.53 -13.56
N ARG A 53 16.31 -10.84 -12.50
CA ARG A 53 14.85 -10.75 -12.50
C ARG A 53 14.36 -9.60 -11.65
N LEU A 54 13.35 -8.90 -12.16
CA LEU A 54 12.60 -7.89 -11.42
C LEU A 54 11.59 -8.52 -10.46
N LEU A 55 11.38 -7.87 -9.32
CA LEU A 55 10.30 -8.16 -8.38
C LEU A 55 8.93 -7.85 -9.00
N ALA A 56 7.85 -8.35 -8.39
CA ALA A 56 6.49 -8.09 -8.87
C ALA A 56 6.16 -6.59 -8.90
N ARG A 57 6.50 -5.86 -7.83
CA ARG A 57 6.27 -4.41 -7.71
C ARG A 57 7.08 -3.61 -8.72
N GLU A 58 8.33 -3.97 -8.96
CA GLU A 58 9.19 -3.35 -9.98
C GLU A 58 8.63 -3.56 -11.40
N ARG A 59 8.06 -4.74 -11.68
CA ARG A 59 7.40 -5.00 -12.96
C ARG A 59 6.13 -4.16 -13.14
N ILE A 60 5.36 -3.99 -12.07
CA ILE A 60 4.17 -3.12 -12.08
C ILE A 60 4.61 -1.67 -12.32
N GLU A 61 5.62 -1.19 -11.61
CA GLU A 61 6.15 0.18 -11.79
C GLU A 61 6.61 0.44 -13.23
N LEU A 62 7.30 -0.51 -13.87
CA LEU A 62 7.69 -0.39 -15.28
C LEU A 62 6.53 -0.52 -16.27
N LEU A 63 5.43 -1.16 -15.88
CA LEU A 63 4.26 -1.32 -16.73
C LEU A 63 3.40 -0.05 -16.74
N LEU A 64 3.34 0.66 -15.62
CA LEU A 64 2.52 1.86 -15.47
C LEU A 64 3.13 3.06 -16.19
N ASP A 65 2.27 3.98 -16.63
CA ASP A 65 2.74 5.25 -17.15
C ASP A 65 3.46 6.03 -16.05
N ARG A 66 4.46 6.83 -16.45
CA ARG A 66 5.20 7.67 -15.51
C ARG A 66 4.24 8.59 -14.76
N ASP A 67 4.40 8.63 -13.43
CA ASP A 67 3.58 9.41 -12.50
C ASP A 67 2.10 9.00 -12.45
N ALA A 68 1.70 7.88 -13.08
CA ALA A 68 0.34 7.36 -12.97
C ALA A 68 0.09 6.76 -11.59
N PRO A 69 -1.10 6.99 -11.01
CA PRO A 69 -1.47 6.37 -9.75
C PRO A 69 -1.69 4.85 -9.93
N PHE A 70 -1.36 4.10 -8.89
CA PHE A 70 -1.69 2.68 -8.75
C PHE A 70 -2.49 2.45 -7.48
N LEU A 71 -3.71 1.94 -7.63
CA LEU A 71 -4.55 1.51 -6.51
C LEU A 71 -4.35 0.01 -6.28
N GLU A 72 -3.54 -0.33 -5.27
CA GLU A 72 -3.35 -1.72 -4.87
C GLU A 72 -4.60 -2.27 -4.17
N LEU A 73 -4.92 -3.54 -4.43
CA LEU A 73 -6.08 -4.21 -3.88
C LEU A 73 -5.65 -5.31 -2.91
N SER A 74 -6.31 -5.35 -1.75
CA SER A 74 -6.15 -6.41 -0.75
C SER A 74 -4.70 -6.63 -0.30
N SER A 75 -3.91 -5.56 -0.11
CA SER A 75 -2.52 -5.65 0.35
C SER A 75 -2.35 -6.44 1.65
N LEU A 76 -3.36 -6.43 2.53
CA LEU A 76 -3.37 -7.20 3.77
C LEU A 76 -3.96 -8.61 3.63
N ALA A 77 -4.09 -9.15 2.41
CA ALA A 77 -4.56 -10.52 2.21
C ALA A 77 -3.76 -11.50 3.09
N ALA A 78 -4.45 -12.47 3.68
CA ALA A 78 -3.88 -13.44 4.63
C ALA A 78 -3.36 -12.86 5.98
N TRP A 79 -3.63 -11.59 6.31
CA TRP A 79 -3.38 -11.07 7.65
C TRP A 79 -4.16 -11.85 8.73
N GLY A 80 -3.53 -12.10 9.88
CA GLY A 80 -4.09 -12.90 10.97
C GLY A 80 -4.09 -14.42 10.72
N THR A 81 -3.43 -14.89 9.67
CA THR A 81 -3.28 -16.32 9.36
C THR A 81 -1.83 -16.78 9.55
N GLN A 82 -1.57 -18.07 9.31
CA GLN A 82 -0.22 -18.64 9.32
C GLN A 82 0.60 -18.30 8.06
N PHE A 83 -0.01 -17.69 7.06
CA PHE A 83 0.67 -17.28 5.83
C PHE A 83 1.20 -15.85 5.95
N ASN A 84 2.19 -15.52 5.12
CA ASN A 84 2.69 -14.15 5.03
C ASN A 84 1.58 -13.20 4.55
N VAL A 85 1.50 -12.04 5.17
CA VAL A 85 0.61 -10.95 4.76
C VAL A 85 0.90 -10.55 3.31
N GLY A 86 -0.15 -10.24 2.55
CA GLY A 86 -0.12 -9.98 1.11
C GLY A 86 -0.34 -11.23 0.25
N ALA A 87 -0.47 -12.41 0.85
CA ALA A 87 -0.79 -13.68 0.16
C ALA A 87 0.08 -13.99 -1.08
N ALA A 88 1.33 -13.48 -1.08
CA ALA A 88 2.29 -13.61 -2.18
C ALA A 88 1.80 -13.11 -3.55
N ILE A 89 0.85 -12.19 -3.59
CA ILE A 89 0.33 -11.57 -4.83
C ILE A 89 0.27 -10.05 -4.68
N VAL A 90 0.49 -9.33 -5.77
CA VAL A 90 0.25 -7.89 -5.85
C VAL A 90 -0.75 -7.67 -6.99
N THR A 91 -1.90 -7.09 -6.68
CA THR A 91 -2.96 -6.78 -7.65
C THR A 91 -3.40 -5.33 -7.49
N GLY A 92 -3.91 -4.73 -8.56
CA GLY A 92 -4.36 -3.35 -8.50
C GLY A 92 -4.86 -2.80 -9.83
N VAL A 93 -5.29 -1.54 -9.79
CA VAL A 93 -5.76 -0.79 -10.95
C VAL A 93 -4.81 0.37 -11.21
N GLY A 94 -4.34 0.49 -12.45
CA GLY A 94 -3.38 1.51 -12.87
C GLY A 94 -3.46 1.79 -14.37
N TRP A 95 -2.86 2.90 -14.80
CA TRP A 95 -2.91 3.38 -16.17
C TRP A 95 -1.60 2.99 -16.87
N SER A 96 -1.73 2.46 -18.07
CA SER A 96 -0.62 2.09 -18.93
C SER A 96 -1.08 2.29 -20.37
N VAL A 97 -0.42 3.17 -21.10
CA VAL A 97 -0.62 3.29 -22.54
C VAL A 97 0.20 2.18 -23.20
N ALA A 98 -0.49 1.25 -23.86
CA ALA A 98 0.20 0.24 -24.64
C ALA A 98 1.03 0.94 -25.74
N PRO A 99 2.30 0.56 -25.94
CA PRO A 99 3.19 1.22 -26.90
C PRO A 99 2.71 1.17 -28.37
N ASN A 100 1.61 0.45 -28.67
CA ASN A 100 1.02 0.30 -30.00
C ASN A 100 -0.49 0.63 -30.05
N ALA A 101 -1.02 1.42 -29.10
CA ALA A 101 -2.40 1.93 -29.17
C ALA A 101 -2.49 3.16 -30.09
#